data_AF-A0A3D0XYK7-F1
#
_entry.id   AF-A0A3D0XYK7-F1
#
_cell.length_a   1.000
_cell.length_b   1.000
_cell.length_c   1.000
_cell.angle_alpha   90.00
_cell.angle_beta   90.00
_cell.angle_gamma   90.00
#
_symmetry.space_group_name_H-M   'P 1'
#
loop_
_entity.id
_entity.type
_entity.pdbx_description
1 polymer ?
#
loop_
_entity_poly.entity_id
_entity_poly.type
_entity_poly.pdbx_seq_one_letter_code
_entity_poly.pdbx_strand_id
1 'polypeptide(L)'
;MEETKNKNVKKIILGAVAVVVIAGLAVCFVFAYNNVKLDSNQSNTITTNISDSIDTSSKTTSSSSVTETSNSKILNITKGGTYDLSGEYEEIVVNTSEEVILNLNGVEITNSSGPAINIEEAKKVNIVLSGENKITSNTTEDLDGAIYSKADLVISGTGSVEVKSNYDGIVSKDTLVIKSGTYNITTDDDGIRGKDSVEISDGTFTINAGGDGIKASNDEDTSLGYVTITGGTYNITAKSDGVQGITKVTISGGTFNITGAEGIEATCVKIDNGTINISATDDGINGSKKSNIGTPTVEINGGNITIKMGQGDTDAIDVNGNIYINGGTINITANSAFDYDGTAEKKGGTIIVNGSELNTITNQMMGGGMKGGMQMNGEQMNPNSGMQMNGGKRGR
;
A
#
# COMPACT_ATOMS: atom_id res chain seq x y z
N MET A 1 -51.20 44.87 -57.53
CA MET A 1 -50.68 45.83 -56.52
C MET A 1 -49.41 45.23 -55.95
N GLU A 2 -48.31 45.98 -56.10
CA GLU A 2 -47.03 46.00 -55.35
C GLU A 2 -46.44 44.69 -54.80
N GLU A 3 -45.24 44.29 -55.24
CA GLU A 3 -43.93 44.58 -54.59
C GLU A 3 -43.92 44.24 -53.08
N THR A 4 -43.04 43.40 -52.52
CA THR A 4 -41.58 43.55 -52.52
C THR A 4 -40.86 42.36 -51.82
N LYS A 5 -39.58 42.16 -52.18
CA LYS A 5 -38.41 41.62 -51.40
C LYS A 5 -38.36 40.11 -51.04
N ASN A 6 -37.51 39.27 -51.65
CA ASN A 6 -36.02 39.15 -51.57
C ASN A 6 -35.55 38.69 -50.16
N LYS A 7 -34.90 37.53 -49.89
CA LYS A 7 -33.74 36.85 -50.52
C LYS A 7 -33.68 35.35 -50.12
N ASN A 8 -33.16 34.51 -51.04
CA ASN A 8 -32.20 33.39 -50.92
C ASN A 8 -32.20 32.51 -49.63
N VAL A 9 -32.14 31.17 -49.63
CA VAL A 9 -31.28 30.21 -50.34
C VAL A 9 -31.90 28.80 -50.25
N LYS A 10 -31.74 27.99 -51.30
CA LYS A 10 -32.11 26.55 -51.41
C LYS A 10 -31.45 25.67 -50.33
N LYS A 11 -32.18 24.69 -49.77
CA LYS A 11 -31.68 23.33 -49.48
C LYS A 11 -32.86 22.36 -49.29
N ILE A 12 -33.04 21.49 -50.27
CA ILE A 12 -33.81 20.23 -50.24
C ILE A 12 -32.74 19.14 -50.12
N ILE A 13 -32.85 18.14 -49.24
CA ILE A 13 -33.21 16.71 -49.51
C ILE A 13 -32.91 16.00 -48.16
N LEU A 14 -33.90 15.46 -47.44
CA LEU A 14 -34.53 14.12 -47.52
C LEU A 14 -33.72 12.99 -46.84
N GLY A 15 -34.40 12.25 -45.95
CA GLY A 15 -34.00 10.96 -45.37
C GLY A 15 -33.73 11.05 -43.87
N ALA A 16 -34.32 10.27 -42.97
CA ALA A 16 -34.99 8.98 -43.12
C ALA A 16 -35.97 8.72 -41.95
N VAL A 17 -36.94 7.85 -42.21
CA VAL A 17 -37.93 7.33 -41.26
C VAL A 17 -37.48 5.98 -40.71
N ALA A 18 -37.79 5.76 -39.42
CA ALA A 18 -37.92 4.51 -38.64
C ALA A 18 -36.62 3.72 -38.34
N VAL A 19 -36.12 3.63 -37.10
CA VAL A 19 -36.65 3.13 -35.80
C VAL A 19 -36.57 1.60 -35.64
N VAL A 20 -35.51 1.21 -34.90
CA VAL A 20 -35.40 0.18 -33.84
C VAL A 20 -35.50 -1.31 -34.21
N VAL A 21 -34.38 -2.02 -34.02
CA VAL A 21 -34.31 -3.31 -33.29
C VAL A 21 -32.93 -3.46 -32.60
N ILE A 22 -32.97 -3.39 -31.25
CA ILE A 22 -32.23 -4.13 -30.20
C ILE A 22 -30.68 -4.13 -30.18
N ALA A 23 -30.19 -3.71 -29.01
CA ALA A 23 -28.82 -3.58 -28.57
C ALA A 23 -28.08 -4.91 -28.34
N GLY A 24 -26.83 -4.94 -28.80
CA GLY A 24 -25.76 -5.84 -28.36
C GLY A 24 -24.44 -5.08 -28.44
N LEU A 25 -24.03 -4.49 -27.32
CA LEU A 25 -22.79 -3.72 -27.17
C LEU A 25 -21.58 -4.65 -27.24
N ALA A 26 -20.98 -4.76 -28.41
CA ALA A 26 -19.59 -5.13 -28.60
C ALA A 26 -18.93 -4.00 -29.41
N VAL A 27 -18.44 -2.98 -28.73
CA VAL A 27 -17.63 -1.94 -29.37
C VAL A 27 -16.18 -2.15 -28.96
N CYS A 28 -15.53 -2.96 -29.78
CA CYS A 28 -14.09 -2.98 -29.95
C CYS A 28 -13.67 -1.57 -30.41
N PHE A 29 -12.97 -0.82 -29.56
CA PHE A 29 -12.41 0.47 -29.98
C PHE A 29 -11.18 0.21 -30.87
N VAL A 30 -11.40 0.33 -32.18
CA VAL A 30 -10.34 0.54 -33.17
C VAL A 30 -9.94 2.01 -33.08
N PHE A 31 -8.77 2.31 -32.53
CA PHE A 31 -8.16 3.62 -32.72
C PHE A 31 -7.51 3.67 -34.10
N ALA A 32 -7.99 4.60 -34.92
CA ALA A 32 -7.41 4.94 -36.20
C ALA A 32 -6.00 5.53 -36.01
N TYR A 33 -5.05 4.95 -36.73
CA TYR A 33 -3.69 5.42 -36.94
C TYR A 33 -3.72 6.81 -37.57
N ASN A 34 -3.25 7.84 -36.85
CA ASN A 34 -2.83 9.09 -37.48
C ASN A 34 -1.32 9.03 -37.69
N ASN A 35 -0.91 9.05 -38.95
CA ASN A 35 0.48 9.19 -39.38
C ASN A 35 1.00 10.58 -38.99
N VAL A 36 1.64 10.68 -37.84
CA VAL A 36 2.60 11.76 -37.56
C VAL A 36 3.93 11.32 -38.16
N LYS A 37 4.42 12.07 -39.15
CA LYS A 37 5.82 11.97 -39.58
C LYS A 37 6.70 12.24 -38.36
N LEU A 38 7.36 11.19 -37.86
CA LEU A 38 8.45 11.33 -36.92
C LEU A 38 9.64 11.92 -37.70
N ASP A 39 9.87 13.21 -37.49
CA ASP A 39 11.16 13.82 -37.76
C ASP A 39 12.12 13.27 -36.70
N SER A 40 13.09 12.49 -37.16
CA SER A 40 14.18 11.97 -36.33
C SER A 40 15.02 13.15 -35.84
N ASN A 41 15.02 13.45 -34.53
CA ASN A 41 16.19 14.05 -33.87
C ASN A 41 16.12 14.02 -32.32
N GLN A 42 17.14 13.37 -31.76
CA GLN A 42 17.74 13.49 -30.41
C GLN A 42 17.00 12.94 -29.19
N SER A 43 17.17 11.64 -28.97
CA SER A 43 17.26 11.04 -27.63
C SER A 43 18.62 11.42 -27.03
N ASN A 44 18.63 12.25 -25.98
CA ASN A 44 19.84 12.49 -25.18
C ASN A 44 19.92 11.41 -24.10
N THR A 45 20.49 10.27 -24.47
CA THR A 45 20.89 9.20 -23.55
C THR A 45 22.20 9.63 -22.89
N ILE A 46 22.20 9.83 -21.57
CA ILE A 46 23.43 10.02 -20.78
C ILE A 46 23.73 8.69 -20.11
N THR A 47 24.64 7.91 -20.68
CA THR A 47 25.18 6.70 -20.05
C THR A 47 26.38 7.09 -19.19
N THR A 48 26.23 7.10 -17.87
CA THR A 48 27.39 7.17 -16.95
C THR A 48 27.88 5.77 -16.64
N ASN A 49 28.87 5.29 -17.40
CA ASN A 49 29.69 4.15 -17.02
C ASN A 49 31.01 4.68 -16.46
N ILE A 50 31.20 4.62 -15.14
CA ILE A 50 32.47 4.95 -14.50
C ILE A 50 33.14 3.64 -14.10
N SER A 51 34.02 3.15 -14.98
CA SER A 51 35.05 2.17 -14.63
C SER A 51 36.40 2.86 -14.75
N ASP A 52 37.20 2.79 -13.70
CA ASP A 52 38.54 3.36 -13.56
C ASP A 52 39.34 3.45 -14.88
N SER A 53 39.56 4.68 -15.34
CA SER A 53 40.85 5.25 -15.75
C SER A 53 40.62 6.53 -16.54
N ILE A 54 41.32 7.59 -16.15
CA ILE A 54 41.33 8.87 -16.84
C ILE A 54 42.00 8.67 -18.22
N ASP A 55 41.25 8.90 -19.30
CA ASP A 55 41.79 9.57 -20.49
C ASP A 55 40.72 10.47 -21.15
N THR A 56 41.06 11.75 -21.17
CA THR A 56 40.30 12.85 -21.76
C THR A 56 40.37 12.79 -23.27
N SER A 57 39.29 12.35 -23.95
CA SER A 57 38.77 12.98 -25.19
C SER A 57 37.74 12.09 -25.91
N SER A 58 36.44 12.33 -25.68
CA SER A 58 35.46 12.39 -26.79
C SER A 58 34.10 12.91 -26.31
N LYS A 59 33.91 14.22 -26.50
CA LYS A 59 32.67 14.91 -26.87
C LYS A 59 31.36 14.36 -26.27
N THR A 60 31.18 14.61 -24.98
CA THR A 60 29.90 14.61 -24.27
C THR A 60 29.02 15.78 -24.75
N THR A 61 27.77 15.51 -25.13
CA THR A 61 26.74 16.54 -25.20
C THR A 61 26.23 16.83 -23.79
N SER A 62 26.79 17.88 -23.22
CA SER A 62 26.46 18.41 -21.90
C SER A 62 25.04 19.00 -21.87
N SER A 63 24.11 18.39 -21.13
CA SER A 63 23.08 19.17 -20.42
C SER A 63 23.68 19.58 -19.08
N SER A 64 23.84 20.88 -18.92
CA SER A 64 24.62 21.58 -17.90
C SER A 64 24.00 21.59 -16.49
N SER A 65 23.89 20.45 -15.80
CA SER A 65 23.45 20.46 -14.38
C SER A 65 23.87 19.27 -13.51
N VAL A 66 24.78 18.41 -13.95
CA VAL A 66 25.35 17.37 -13.07
C VAL A 66 26.66 17.90 -12.49
N THR A 67 26.70 18.12 -11.19
CA THR A 67 27.95 18.42 -10.46
C THR A 67 28.28 17.24 -9.57
N GLU A 68 29.31 16.48 -9.95
CA GLU A 68 29.97 15.53 -9.05
C GLU A 68 30.89 16.31 -8.12
N THR A 69 30.76 16.14 -6.81
CA THR A 69 31.68 16.75 -5.84
C THR A 69 32.89 15.84 -5.73
N SER A 70 34.09 16.40 -5.93
CA SER A 70 35.30 15.69 -6.37
C SER A 70 35.96 14.73 -5.37
N ASN A 71 35.23 14.11 -4.45
CA ASN A 71 35.65 12.97 -3.60
C ASN A 71 34.47 12.11 -3.09
N SER A 72 33.22 12.46 -3.36
CA SER A 72 32.02 11.74 -2.91
C SER A 72 31.18 11.34 -4.13
N LYS A 73 30.68 10.09 -4.18
CA LYS A 73 29.87 9.60 -5.32
C LYS A 73 28.41 10.11 -5.21
N ILE A 74 28.26 11.41 -4.92
CA ILE A 74 26.96 12.08 -4.73
C ILE A 74 26.52 12.72 -6.04
N LEU A 75 25.36 12.31 -6.53
CA LEU A 75 24.73 12.86 -7.73
C LEU A 75 23.66 13.89 -7.36
N ASN A 76 23.86 15.16 -7.75
CA ASN A 76 22.88 16.23 -7.56
C ASN A 76 22.11 16.52 -8.84
N ILE A 77 20.78 16.38 -8.80
CA ILE A 77 19.86 16.63 -9.92
C ILE A 77 19.04 17.89 -9.62
N THR A 78 19.34 18.97 -10.35
CA THR A 78 18.73 20.30 -10.15
C THR A 78 17.84 20.78 -11.30
N LYS A 79 17.66 19.94 -12.33
CA LYS A 79 16.80 20.19 -13.49
C LYS A 79 15.92 18.98 -13.75
N GLY A 80 14.75 19.20 -14.35
CA GLY A 80 13.93 18.10 -14.83
C GLY A 80 14.61 17.35 -15.97
N GLY A 81 14.18 16.10 -16.18
CA GLY A 81 14.70 15.26 -17.24
C GLY A 81 14.81 13.79 -16.88
N THR A 82 15.44 13.04 -17.77
CA THR A 82 15.67 11.60 -17.62
C THR A 82 17.15 11.33 -17.38
N TYR A 83 17.44 10.46 -16.43
CA TYR A 83 18.78 10.11 -16.00
C TYR A 83 18.94 8.59 -16.03
N ASP A 84 19.81 8.09 -16.92
CA ASP A 84 20.15 6.67 -17.00
C ASP A 84 21.34 6.38 -16.10
N LEU A 85 21.10 5.64 -15.02
CA LEU A 85 22.05 5.46 -13.92
C LEU A 85 22.49 3.99 -13.82
N SER A 86 23.79 3.80 -13.62
CA SER A 86 24.44 2.50 -13.44
C SER A 86 25.71 2.68 -12.62
N GLY A 87 26.17 1.62 -11.94
CA GLY A 87 27.37 1.68 -11.12
C GLY A 87 27.11 2.17 -9.70
N GLU A 88 28.17 2.62 -9.03
CA GLU A 88 28.12 2.91 -7.59
C GLU A 88 27.87 4.39 -7.29
N TYR A 89 27.02 4.67 -6.31
CA TYR A 89 26.77 6.00 -5.76
C TYR A 89 26.80 5.97 -4.23
N GLU A 90 27.10 7.09 -3.62
CA GLU A 90 26.89 7.29 -2.18
C GLU A 90 25.48 7.81 -1.93
N GLU A 91 25.03 8.77 -2.74
CA GLU A 91 23.71 9.38 -2.63
C GLU A 91 23.26 9.95 -3.97
N ILE A 92 21.95 9.91 -4.23
CA ILE A 92 21.31 10.65 -5.31
C ILE A 92 20.36 11.66 -4.69
N VAL A 93 20.59 12.95 -4.96
CA VAL A 93 19.76 14.06 -4.48
C VAL A 93 18.98 14.66 -5.65
N VAL A 94 17.66 14.75 -5.52
CA VAL A 94 16.77 15.44 -6.47
C VAL A 94 16.20 16.69 -5.82
N ASN A 95 16.51 17.85 -6.39
CA ASN A 95 16.05 19.14 -5.90
C ASN A 95 15.77 20.08 -7.09
N THR A 96 14.56 19.96 -7.64
CA THR A 96 14.09 20.75 -8.78
C THR A 96 12.58 20.93 -8.70
N SER A 97 12.00 21.94 -9.33
CA SER A 97 10.54 22.10 -9.40
C SER A 97 9.89 21.35 -10.57
N GLU A 98 10.70 20.63 -11.37
CA GLU A 98 10.29 19.92 -12.57
C GLU A 98 10.11 18.41 -12.31
N GLU A 99 9.67 17.66 -13.32
CA GLU A 99 9.56 16.20 -13.26
C GLU A 99 10.90 15.53 -13.57
N VAL A 100 11.23 14.48 -12.83
CA VAL A 100 12.48 13.71 -12.99
C VAL A 100 12.17 12.23 -13.21
N ILE A 101 12.91 11.60 -14.10
CA ILE A 101 12.90 10.15 -14.33
C ILE A 101 14.29 9.60 -14.03
N LEU A 102 14.38 8.68 -13.06
CA LEU A 102 15.60 7.96 -12.71
C LEU A 102 15.49 6.53 -13.26
N ASN A 103 16.20 6.22 -14.33
CA ASN A 103 16.30 4.86 -14.86
C ASN A 103 17.46 4.16 -14.16
N LEU A 104 17.16 3.27 -13.21
CA LEU A 104 18.17 2.54 -12.45
C LEU A 104 18.47 1.22 -13.15
N ASN A 105 19.71 1.00 -13.58
CA ASN A 105 20.14 -0.21 -14.27
C ASN A 105 21.49 -0.70 -13.75
N GLY A 106 21.46 -1.52 -12.71
CA GLY A 106 22.71 -1.99 -12.09
C GLY A 106 23.33 -0.95 -11.18
N VAL A 107 22.51 -0.18 -10.45
CA VAL A 107 23.04 0.76 -9.46
C VAL A 107 23.27 0.09 -8.11
N GLU A 108 24.35 0.45 -7.44
CA GLU A 108 24.59 0.18 -6.01
C GLU A 108 24.76 1.51 -5.29
N ILE A 109 23.81 1.85 -4.42
CA ILE A 109 23.81 3.11 -3.67
C ILE A 109 23.94 2.80 -2.19
N THR A 110 24.99 3.33 -1.54
CA THR A 110 25.21 3.15 -0.10
C THR A 110 25.41 4.49 0.60
N ASN A 111 24.43 4.91 1.39
CA ASN A 111 24.55 6.08 2.27
C ASN A 111 24.58 5.63 3.73
N SER A 112 25.60 6.03 4.50
CA SER A 112 25.77 5.64 5.91
C SER A 112 25.24 6.68 6.91
N SER A 113 24.72 7.82 6.43
CA SER A 113 24.26 8.92 7.27
C SER A 113 23.02 9.63 6.73
N GLY A 114 22.22 8.97 5.91
CA GLY A 114 21.02 9.54 5.29
C GLY A 114 20.38 8.62 4.25
N PRO A 115 19.34 9.10 3.56
CA PRO A 115 18.74 8.38 2.44
C PRO A 115 19.75 8.13 1.33
N ALA A 116 19.66 6.99 0.68
CA ALA A 116 20.45 6.70 -0.52
C ALA A 116 19.90 7.44 -1.75
N ILE A 117 18.57 7.58 -1.84
CA ILE A 117 17.91 8.46 -2.79
C ILE A 117 17.08 9.47 -1.99
N ASN A 118 17.46 10.74 -2.05
CA ASN A 118 16.82 11.83 -1.33
C ASN A 118 16.16 12.80 -2.33
N ILE A 119 14.83 12.79 -2.39
CA ILE A 119 14.05 13.69 -3.23
C ILE A 119 13.53 14.83 -2.33
N GLU A 120 14.28 15.92 -2.32
CA GLU A 120 13.98 17.11 -1.52
C GLU A 120 12.85 17.94 -2.13
N GLU A 121 12.88 18.09 -3.45
CA GLU A 121 11.86 18.79 -4.23
C GLU A 121 11.81 18.20 -5.65
N ALA A 122 10.60 17.93 -6.12
CA ALA A 122 10.27 17.57 -7.49
C ALA A 122 8.79 17.85 -7.71
N LYS A 123 8.37 18.11 -8.95
CA LYS A 123 6.95 18.01 -9.27
C LYS A 123 6.45 16.57 -9.07
N LYS A 124 7.30 15.61 -9.46
CA LYS A 124 7.08 14.17 -9.43
C LYS A 124 8.40 13.49 -9.77
N VAL A 125 8.67 12.35 -9.13
CA VAL A 125 9.79 11.49 -9.53
C VAL A 125 9.28 10.12 -9.97
N ASN A 126 9.77 9.67 -11.13
CA ASN A 126 9.56 8.32 -11.59
C ASN A 126 10.88 7.54 -11.47
N ILE A 127 10.93 6.50 -10.66
CA ILE A 127 12.01 5.52 -10.64
C ILE A 127 11.63 4.36 -11.54
N VAL A 128 12.46 4.07 -12.53
CA VAL A 128 12.27 2.96 -13.46
C VAL A 128 13.37 1.93 -13.21
N LEU A 129 12.99 0.79 -12.63
CA LEU A 129 13.87 -0.31 -12.31
C LEU A 129 14.15 -1.15 -13.56
N SER A 130 15.43 -1.24 -13.92
CA SER A 130 16.00 -2.15 -14.91
C SER A 130 17.16 -2.92 -14.26
N GLY A 131 17.49 -4.10 -14.76
CA GLY A 131 18.57 -4.91 -14.17
C GLY A 131 18.35 -5.23 -12.69
N GLU A 132 19.45 -5.45 -11.95
CA GLU A 132 19.44 -5.68 -10.51
C GLU A 132 20.06 -4.47 -9.80
N ASN A 133 19.32 -3.86 -8.88
CA ASN A 133 19.75 -2.66 -8.18
C ASN A 133 19.86 -2.94 -6.67
N LYS A 134 20.72 -2.20 -5.97
CA LYS A 134 20.90 -2.32 -4.53
C LYS A 134 20.98 -0.95 -3.88
N ILE A 135 20.20 -0.76 -2.83
CA ILE A 135 20.08 0.49 -2.09
C ILE A 135 20.24 0.15 -0.61
N THR A 136 21.28 0.70 0.01
CA THR A 136 21.56 0.55 1.44
C THR A 136 21.64 1.93 2.07
N SER A 137 20.85 2.15 3.10
CA SER A 137 20.82 3.41 3.86
C SER A 137 21.00 3.12 5.35
N ASN A 138 21.77 3.97 6.02
CA ASN A 138 21.68 4.16 7.46
C ASN A 138 21.29 5.62 7.68
N THR A 139 20.03 5.85 8.03
CA THR A 139 19.46 7.19 8.17
C THR A 139 19.14 7.52 9.63
N THR A 140 18.69 8.76 9.84
CA THR A 140 18.22 9.32 11.10
C THR A 140 16.70 9.52 11.08
N GLU A 141 16.06 9.67 12.24
CA GLU A 141 14.58 9.79 12.37
C GLU A 141 13.92 10.82 11.43
N ASP A 142 14.55 11.97 11.15
CA ASP A 142 13.91 13.02 10.33
C ASP A 142 13.80 12.68 8.82
N LEU A 143 14.73 11.86 8.30
CA LEU A 143 14.79 11.41 6.91
C LEU A 143 14.67 9.89 6.87
N ASP A 144 13.56 9.41 7.40
CA ASP A 144 13.22 8.04 7.77
C ASP A 144 13.15 6.98 6.65
N GLY A 145 13.77 7.17 5.47
CA GLY A 145 13.67 6.19 4.36
C GLY A 145 14.97 6.01 3.58
N ALA A 146 15.23 4.79 3.08
CA ALA A 146 16.34 4.54 2.16
C ALA A 146 16.14 5.23 0.80
N ILE A 147 14.90 5.17 0.29
CA ILE A 147 14.39 6.05 -0.75
C ILE A 147 13.40 6.99 -0.07
N TYR A 148 13.73 8.26 0.03
CA TYR A 148 12.91 9.26 0.72
C TYR A 148 12.45 10.33 -0.27
N SER A 149 11.15 10.59 -0.33
CA SER A 149 10.58 11.60 -1.21
C SER A 149 9.64 12.56 -0.50
N LYS A 150 9.88 13.86 -0.67
CA LYS A 150 8.91 14.91 -0.31
C LYS A 150 7.88 15.17 -1.40
N ALA A 151 8.02 14.53 -2.56
CA ALA A 151 7.09 14.63 -3.69
C ALA A 151 6.40 13.29 -3.97
N ASP A 152 5.39 13.32 -4.83
CA ASP A 152 4.81 12.12 -5.44
C ASP A 152 5.91 11.24 -6.07
N LEU A 153 5.90 9.97 -5.69
CA LEU A 153 6.88 8.99 -6.14
C LEU A 153 6.18 7.88 -6.91
N VAL A 154 6.67 7.58 -8.11
CA VAL A 154 6.22 6.44 -8.91
C VAL A 154 7.37 5.50 -9.15
N ILE A 155 7.18 4.21 -8.86
CA ILE A 155 8.17 3.17 -9.15
C ILE A 155 7.57 2.18 -10.14
N SER A 156 8.34 1.82 -11.16
CA SER A 156 7.92 0.91 -12.21
C SER A 156 9.13 0.19 -12.82
N GLY A 157 8.90 -0.59 -13.87
CA GLY A 157 9.94 -1.31 -14.58
C GLY A 157 9.94 -2.81 -14.28
N THR A 158 10.78 -3.55 -14.99
CA THR A 158 10.86 -5.01 -14.91
C THR A 158 12.08 -5.50 -14.13
N GLY A 159 12.95 -4.59 -13.70
CA GLY A 159 14.12 -4.90 -12.88
C GLY A 159 13.78 -5.19 -11.42
N SER A 160 14.84 -5.45 -10.64
CA SER A 160 14.76 -5.69 -9.21
C SER A 160 15.51 -4.62 -8.41
N VAL A 161 15.11 -4.47 -7.14
CA VAL A 161 15.84 -3.67 -6.16
C VAL A 161 15.89 -4.39 -4.81
N GLU A 162 17.09 -4.52 -4.25
CA GLU A 162 17.31 -4.85 -2.85
C GLU A 162 17.40 -3.54 -2.05
N VAL A 163 16.57 -3.38 -1.01
CA VAL A 163 16.56 -2.21 -0.13
C VAL A 163 16.86 -2.65 1.29
N LYS A 164 17.89 -2.04 1.91
CA LYS A 164 18.25 -2.21 3.31
C LYS A 164 18.25 -0.87 4.03
N SER A 165 17.57 -0.79 5.17
CA SER A 165 17.46 0.43 5.98
C SER A 165 17.38 0.12 7.47
N ASN A 166 17.94 1.00 8.30
CA ASN A 166 17.71 1.01 9.76
C ASN A 166 16.46 1.82 10.17
N TYR A 167 15.70 2.32 9.19
CA TYR A 167 14.35 2.89 9.33
C TYR A 167 13.50 2.29 8.20
N ASP A 168 12.69 3.09 7.52
CA ASP A 168 11.85 2.60 6.45
C ASP A 168 12.63 2.33 5.16
N GLY A 169 12.04 1.50 4.29
CA GLY A 169 12.60 1.18 2.99
C GLY A 169 12.32 2.29 1.98
N ILE A 170 11.05 2.42 1.61
CA ILE A 170 10.59 3.38 0.58
C ILE A 170 9.56 4.31 1.20
N VAL A 171 9.86 5.61 1.22
CA VAL A 171 9.03 6.64 1.82
C VAL A 171 8.65 7.71 0.80
N SER A 172 7.36 8.01 0.68
CA SER A 172 6.87 9.27 0.13
C SER A 172 6.06 10.02 1.19
N LYS A 173 6.31 11.32 1.32
CA LYS A 173 5.51 12.22 2.17
C LYS A 173 4.20 12.65 1.51
N ASP A 174 3.95 12.24 0.27
CA ASP A 174 2.69 12.39 -0.47
C ASP A 174 2.22 10.99 -0.96
N THR A 175 1.84 10.87 -2.24
CA THR A 175 1.39 9.62 -2.87
C THR A 175 2.57 8.78 -3.36
N LEU A 176 2.57 7.49 -2.99
CA LEU A 176 3.48 6.48 -3.52
C LEU A 176 2.75 5.51 -4.43
N VAL A 177 3.12 5.48 -5.71
CA VAL A 177 2.57 4.52 -6.69
C VAL A 177 3.63 3.52 -7.10
N ILE A 178 3.33 2.22 -6.98
CA ILE A 178 4.16 1.14 -7.49
C ILE A 178 3.41 0.40 -8.59
N LYS A 179 3.90 0.47 -9.82
CA LYS A 179 3.24 -0.14 -10.98
C LYS A 179 3.70 -1.56 -11.26
N SER A 180 4.98 -1.85 -11.03
CA SER A 180 5.63 -3.12 -11.31
C SER A 180 7.06 -3.14 -10.72
N GLY A 181 7.70 -4.30 -10.74
CA GLY A 181 9.10 -4.49 -10.31
C GLY A 181 9.26 -5.66 -9.35
N THR A 182 10.50 -5.96 -8.97
CA THR A 182 10.80 -6.93 -7.91
C THR A 182 11.49 -6.24 -6.74
N TYR A 183 10.97 -6.39 -5.54
CA TYR A 183 11.43 -5.69 -4.34
C TYR A 183 11.81 -6.69 -3.26
N ASN A 184 13.06 -6.60 -2.79
CA ASN A 184 13.53 -7.33 -1.62
C ASN A 184 13.91 -6.31 -0.54
N ILE A 185 13.04 -6.12 0.44
CA ILE A 185 13.13 -5.03 1.42
C ILE A 185 13.37 -5.61 2.81
N THR A 186 14.40 -5.12 3.48
CA THR A 186 14.69 -5.42 4.89
C THR A 186 14.87 -4.11 5.65
N THR A 187 14.02 -3.86 6.63
CA THR A 187 13.91 -2.58 7.35
C THR A 187 13.75 -2.82 8.85
N ASP A 188 14.29 -1.92 9.67
CA ASP A 188 14.06 -1.94 11.12
C ASP A 188 12.72 -1.30 11.52
N ASP A 189 12.12 -0.50 10.62
CA ASP A 189 10.77 0.07 10.77
C ASP A 189 9.88 -0.36 9.58
N ASP A 190 9.19 0.54 8.88
CA ASP A 190 8.20 0.17 7.87
C ASP A 190 8.85 -0.23 6.53
N GLY A 191 8.33 -1.25 5.85
CA GLY A 191 8.86 -1.67 4.54
C GLY A 191 8.63 -0.61 3.46
N ILE A 192 7.36 -0.27 3.24
CA ILE A 192 6.91 0.71 2.25
C ILE A 192 5.91 1.65 2.92
N ARG A 193 6.14 2.96 2.84
CA ARG A 193 5.25 3.96 3.40
C ARG A 193 4.98 5.13 2.45
N GLY A 194 3.72 5.41 2.23
CA GLY A 194 3.25 6.67 1.65
C GLY A 194 2.48 7.43 2.72
N LYS A 195 2.69 8.72 2.90
CA LYS A 195 1.89 9.47 3.89
C LYS A 195 0.44 9.49 3.43
N ASP A 196 0.19 9.97 2.21
CA ASP A 196 -1.16 10.18 1.72
C ASP A 196 -1.76 8.93 1.11
N SER A 197 -0.98 8.15 0.39
CA SER A 197 -1.44 6.85 -0.10
C SER A 197 -0.30 5.94 -0.53
N VAL A 198 -0.58 4.64 -0.53
CA VAL A 198 0.21 3.64 -1.25
C VAL A 198 -0.70 2.94 -2.27
N GLU A 199 -0.35 3.04 -3.54
CA GLU A 199 -1.10 2.45 -4.65
C GLU A 199 -0.24 1.44 -5.42
N ILE A 200 -0.61 0.16 -5.37
CA ILE A 200 0.15 -0.91 -6.03
C ILE A 200 -0.68 -1.59 -7.11
N SER A 201 -0.21 -1.50 -8.35
CA SER A 201 -0.86 -2.15 -9.50
C SER A 201 -0.39 -3.59 -9.71
N ASP A 202 0.92 -3.81 -9.60
CA ASP A 202 1.55 -5.11 -9.79
C ASP A 202 2.98 -5.11 -9.21
N GLY A 203 3.65 -6.26 -9.21
CA GLY A 203 5.03 -6.43 -8.74
C GLY A 203 5.22 -7.68 -7.88
N THR A 204 6.46 -7.98 -7.53
CA THR A 204 6.81 -9.05 -6.57
C THR A 204 7.54 -8.44 -5.38
N PHE A 205 7.05 -8.70 -4.18
CA PHE A 205 7.54 -8.08 -2.94
C PHE A 205 7.91 -9.16 -1.94
N THR A 206 9.15 -9.11 -1.45
CA THR A 206 9.59 -9.80 -0.24
C THR A 206 9.97 -8.74 0.77
N ILE A 207 9.20 -8.60 1.84
CA ILE A 207 9.36 -7.53 2.84
C ILE A 207 9.59 -8.16 4.21
N ASN A 208 10.69 -7.79 4.86
CA ASN A 208 10.98 -8.10 6.25
C ASN A 208 11.10 -6.78 7.01
N ALA A 209 10.04 -6.40 7.71
CA ALA A 209 9.92 -5.11 8.39
C ALA A 209 9.90 -5.29 9.92
N GLY A 210 10.62 -4.41 10.62
CA GLY A 210 10.52 -4.27 12.07
C GLY A 210 9.31 -3.44 12.53
N GLY A 211 8.69 -2.70 11.61
CA GLY A 211 7.38 -2.07 11.75
C GLY A 211 6.33 -2.79 10.88
N ASP A 212 5.59 -2.02 10.10
CA ASP A 212 4.57 -2.49 9.16
C ASP A 212 5.19 -2.90 7.81
N GLY A 213 4.58 -3.85 7.11
CA GLY A 213 5.00 -4.22 5.76
C GLY A 213 4.74 -3.10 4.75
N ILE A 214 3.49 -2.67 4.65
CA ILE A 214 3.01 -1.61 3.74
C ILE A 214 2.08 -0.69 4.53
N LYS A 215 2.33 0.62 4.49
CA LYS A 215 1.61 1.59 5.31
C LYS A 215 1.20 2.85 4.56
N ALA A 216 -0.04 3.29 4.78
CA ALA A 216 -0.43 4.68 4.54
C ALA A 216 -0.73 5.38 5.87
N SER A 217 -0.16 6.57 6.11
CA SER A 217 -0.03 7.13 7.47
C SER A 217 -0.70 8.48 7.73
N ASN A 218 -1.43 9.06 6.78
CA ASN A 218 -2.15 10.33 6.98
C ASN A 218 -3.41 10.10 7.83
N ASP A 219 -3.45 10.70 9.02
CA ASP A 219 -4.55 10.67 9.98
C ASP A 219 -5.29 12.01 10.12
N GLU A 220 -4.87 13.02 9.35
CA GLU A 220 -5.41 14.38 9.40
C GLU A 220 -6.53 14.59 8.37
N ASP A 221 -6.45 13.94 7.21
CA ASP A 221 -7.42 14.05 6.13
C ASP A 221 -8.04 12.68 5.78
N THR A 222 -9.36 12.56 5.97
CA THR A 222 -10.12 11.33 5.71
C THR A 222 -10.16 10.92 4.23
N SER A 223 -9.75 11.78 3.30
CA SER A 223 -9.61 11.45 1.88
C SER A 223 -8.26 10.84 1.51
N LEU A 224 -7.30 10.85 2.45
CA LEU A 224 -5.93 10.35 2.32
C LEU A 224 -5.72 9.18 3.30
N GLY A 225 -4.48 8.75 3.52
CA GLY A 225 -4.13 7.67 4.46
C GLY A 225 -4.61 6.29 4.02
N TYR A 226 -4.70 6.03 2.71
CA TYR A 226 -5.22 4.76 2.19
C TYR A 226 -4.18 3.91 1.45
N VAL A 227 -4.39 2.60 1.47
CA VAL A 227 -3.66 1.63 0.65
C VAL A 227 -4.61 1.01 -0.38
N THR A 228 -4.22 1.00 -1.65
CA THR A 228 -4.94 0.33 -2.72
C THR A 228 -4.02 -0.66 -3.42
N ILE A 229 -4.44 -1.93 -3.52
CA ILE A 229 -3.69 -2.99 -4.20
C ILE A 229 -4.61 -3.68 -5.20
N THR A 230 -4.18 -3.77 -6.46
CA THR A 230 -4.99 -4.38 -7.54
C THR A 230 -4.39 -5.66 -8.13
N GLY A 231 -3.12 -5.95 -7.83
CA GLY A 231 -2.37 -7.08 -8.37
C GLY A 231 -1.05 -7.29 -7.61
N GLY A 232 -0.16 -8.14 -8.12
CA GLY A 232 1.14 -8.42 -7.51
C GLY A 232 1.20 -9.65 -6.61
N THR A 233 2.41 -9.97 -6.15
CA THR A 233 2.72 -11.07 -5.22
C THR A 233 3.49 -10.53 -4.02
N TYR A 234 3.04 -10.84 -2.81
CA TYR A 234 3.54 -10.28 -1.56
C TYR A 234 3.92 -11.40 -0.59
N ASN A 235 5.17 -11.43 -0.14
CA ASN A 235 5.64 -12.22 0.98
C ASN A 235 6.10 -11.23 2.06
N ILE A 236 5.28 -11.01 3.07
CA ILE A 236 5.47 -9.97 4.09
C ILE A 236 5.68 -10.66 5.43
N THR A 237 6.79 -10.34 6.09
CA THR A 237 7.02 -10.59 7.51
C THR A 237 7.18 -9.24 8.18
N ALA A 238 6.16 -8.81 8.91
CA ALA A 238 6.15 -7.58 9.70
C ALA A 238 6.19 -7.93 11.19
N LYS A 239 6.69 -7.02 12.03
CA LYS A 239 6.52 -7.14 13.50
C LYS A 239 5.27 -6.45 14.00
N SER A 240 4.80 -5.45 13.26
CA SER A 240 3.50 -4.82 13.41
C SER A 240 2.58 -5.39 12.31
N ASP A 241 2.00 -4.56 11.45
CA ASP A 241 0.95 -5.00 10.55
C ASP A 241 1.51 -5.44 9.20
N GLY A 242 0.90 -6.45 8.57
CA GLY A 242 1.22 -6.79 7.20
C GLY A 242 0.94 -5.63 6.24
N VAL A 243 -0.29 -5.10 6.29
CA VAL A 243 -0.75 -3.96 5.49
C VAL A 243 -1.63 -3.05 6.35
N GLN A 244 -1.24 -1.79 6.51
CA GLN A 244 -1.98 -0.80 7.29
C GLN A 244 -2.38 0.40 6.42
N GLY A 245 -3.63 0.82 6.49
CA GLY A 245 -4.05 2.15 6.04
C GLY A 245 -4.81 2.86 7.15
N ILE A 246 -4.52 4.12 7.44
CA ILE A 246 -5.29 4.88 8.44
C ILE A 246 -6.78 4.92 8.09
N THR A 247 -7.12 5.30 6.87
CA THR A 247 -8.53 5.41 6.45
C THR A 247 -9.03 4.10 5.85
N LYS A 248 -8.29 3.55 4.89
CA LYS A 248 -8.78 2.42 4.10
C LYS A 248 -7.66 1.53 3.58
N VAL A 249 -7.90 0.22 3.58
CA VAL A 249 -7.20 -0.74 2.75
C VAL A 249 -8.18 -1.31 1.73
N THR A 250 -7.84 -1.22 0.44
CA THR A 250 -8.63 -1.83 -0.65
C THR A 250 -7.77 -2.84 -1.42
N ILE A 251 -8.19 -4.09 -1.45
CA ILE A 251 -7.52 -5.17 -2.20
C ILE A 251 -8.47 -5.70 -3.26
N SER A 252 -8.16 -5.45 -4.53
CA SER A 252 -8.95 -5.92 -5.67
C SER A 252 -8.32 -7.09 -6.43
N GLY A 253 -7.13 -7.53 -6.01
CA GLY A 253 -6.39 -8.64 -6.60
C GLY A 253 -5.02 -8.83 -5.94
N GLY A 254 -4.25 -9.81 -6.44
CA GLY A 254 -2.92 -10.15 -5.94
C GLY A 254 -2.87 -11.44 -5.12
N THR A 255 -1.65 -11.88 -4.79
CA THR A 255 -1.36 -13.04 -3.94
C THR A 255 -0.55 -12.60 -2.74
N PHE A 256 -1.02 -12.88 -1.53
CA PHE A 256 -0.41 -12.43 -0.28
C PHE A 256 -0.08 -13.62 0.61
N ASN A 257 1.12 -13.62 1.16
CA ASN A 257 1.54 -14.44 2.29
C ASN A 257 2.05 -13.47 3.36
N ILE A 258 1.25 -13.26 4.40
CA ILE A 258 1.49 -12.27 5.45
C ILE A 258 1.75 -13.00 6.75
N THR A 259 2.83 -12.62 7.43
CA THR A 259 3.08 -12.88 8.84
C THR A 259 3.24 -11.54 9.55
N GLY A 260 2.43 -11.26 10.56
CA GLY A 260 2.43 -9.98 11.29
C GLY A 260 1.89 -10.13 12.70
N ALA A 261 1.92 -9.05 13.48
CA ALA A 261 1.07 -8.91 14.65
C ALA A 261 -0.37 -8.93 14.17
N GLU A 262 -0.75 -7.96 13.34
CA GLU A 262 -1.97 -8.01 12.54
C GLU A 262 -1.69 -8.32 11.06
N GLY A 263 -2.67 -8.91 10.38
CA GLY A 263 -2.56 -9.16 8.94
C GLY A 263 -2.83 -7.91 8.11
N ILE A 264 -4.05 -7.39 8.22
CA ILE A 264 -4.52 -6.20 7.48
C ILE A 264 -5.31 -5.32 8.43
N GLU A 265 -4.93 -4.05 8.56
CA GLU A 265 -5.61 -3.10 9.44
C GLU A 265 -5.99 -1.80 8.73
N ALA A 266 -7.21 -1.34 8.98
CA ALA A 266 -7.63 0.03 8.66
C ALA A 266 -8.88 0.45 9.41
N THR A 267 -9.29 1.72 9.29
CA THR A 267 -10.69 2.07 9.60
C THR A 267 -11.66 1.28 8.74
N CYS A 268 -11.39 1.18 7.44
CA CYS A 268 -12.21 0.40 6.51
C CYS A 268 -11.34 -0.57 5.71
N VAL A 269 -11.55 -1.87 5.86
CA VAL A 269 -10.91 -2.88 5.00
C VAL A 269 -11.92 -3.35 3.96
N LYS A 270 -11.55 -3.30 2.68
CA LYS A 270 -12.35 -3.79 1.56
C LYS A 270 -11.56 -4.78 0.72
N ILE A 271 -12.04 -6.01 0.62
CA ILE A 271 -11.42 -7.07 -0.17
C ILE A 271 -12.39 -7.46 -1.29
N ASP A 272 -12.10 -7.03 -2.51
CA ASP A 272 -12.88 -7.38 -3.69
C ASP A 272 -12.46 -8.70 -4.33
N ASN A 273 -11.17 -9.04 -4.28
CA ASN A 273 -10.64 -10.30 -4.78
C ASN A 273 -9.19 -10.54 -4.28
N GLY A 274 -8.60 -11.67 -4.65
CA GLY A 274 -7.20 -12.01 -4.37
C GLY A 274 -7.05 -13.40 -3.75
N THR A 275 -5.80 -13.83 -3.57
CA THR A 275 -5.46 -14.98 -2.72
C THR A 275 -4.68 -14.47 -1.52
N ILE A 276 -5.26 -14.50 -0.33
CA ILE A 276 -4.71 -13.85 0.85
C ILE A 276 -4.49 -14.90 1.94
N ASN A 277 -3.24 -15.15 2.31
CA ASN A 277 -2.87 -16.05 3.40
C ASN A 277 -2.26 -15.23 4.54
N ILE A 278 -2.89 -15.26 5.71
CA ILE A 278 -2.49 -14.50 6.89
C ILE A 278 -2.15 -15.46 8.02
N SER A 279 -0.99 -15.24 8.65
CA SER A 279 -0.63 -15.77 9.96
C SER A 279 -0.39 -14.60 10.92
N ALA A 280 -1.31 -14.38 11.85
CA ALA A 280 -1.28 -13.22 12.74
C ALA A 280 -1.18 -13.65 14.21
N THR A 281 -0.54 -12.82 15.04
CA THR A 281 -0.43 -13.06 16.50
C THR A 281 -1.36 -12.20 17.34
N ASP A 282 -1.99 -11.19 16.74
CA ASP A 282 -3.05 -10.36 17.32
C ASP A 282 -4.33 -10.57 16.50
N ASP A 283 -4.59 -9.79 15.44
CA ASP A 283 -5.75 -9.95 14.59
C ASP A 283 -5.45 -10.29 13.13
N GLY A 284 -6.28 -11.13 12.52
CA GLY A 284 -6.13 -11.48 11.11
C GLY A 284 -6.44 -10.28 10.21
N ILE A 285 -7.65 -9.76 10.32
CA ILE A 285 -8.11 -8.54 9.65
C ILE A 285 -8.78 -7.66 10.71
N ASN A 286 -8.25 -6.46 10.93
CA ASN A 286 -8.76 -5.54 11.93
C ASN A 286 -9.39 -4.30 11.28
N GLY A 287 -10.64 -4.04 11.65
CA GLY A 287 -11.35 -2.79 11.38
C GLY A 287 -11.47 -1.94 12.64
N SER A 288 -10.50 -1.07 12.90
CA SER A 288 -10.41 -0.25 14.11
C SER A 288 -10.50 1.25 13.80
N LYS A 289 -10.95 2.08 14.74
CA LYS A 289 -11.11 3.52 14.49
C LYS A 289 -9.76 4.27 14.46
N LYS A 290 -9.05 4.22 13.32
CA LYS A 290 -7.84 5.02 13.06
C LYS A 290 -8.12 6.41 12.47
N SER A 291 -9.30 6.61 11.89
CA SER A 291 -9.73 7.87 11.26
C SER A 291 -11.21 8.18 11.54
N ASN A 292 -11.66 9.35 11.08
CA ASN A 292 -13.07 9.77 11.16
C ASN A 292 -13.86 9.53 9.86
N ILE A 293 -13.38 8.68 8.94
CA ILE A 293 -14.05 8.43 7.65
C ILE A 293 -15.42 7.74 7.79
N GLY A 294 -15.66 7.07 8.92
CA GLY A 294 -16.95 6.43 9.22
C GLY A 294 -16.86 5.43 10.35
N THR A 295 -17.90 4.60 10.45
CA THR A 295 -17.89 3.42 11.33
C THR A 295 -16.88 2.39 10.78
N PRO A 296 -16.00 1.84 11.62
CA PRO A 296 -15.07 0.81 11.19
C PRO A 296 -15.78 -0.34 10.49
N THR A 297 -15.24 -0.83 9.38
CA THR A 297 -15.92 -1.82 8.54
C THR A 297 -14.94 -2.77 7.87
N VAL A 298 -15.23 -4.07 7.90
CA VAL A 298 -14.61 -5.07 7.04
C VAL A 298 -15.64 -5.55 6.01
N GLU A 299 -15.36 -5.32 4.73
CA GLU A 299 -16.20 -5.75 3.61
C GLU A 299 -15.43 -6.72 2.70
N ILE A 300 -15.93 -7.94 2.55
CA ILE A 300 -15.34 -8.98 1.70
C ILE A 300 -16.33 -9.35 0.59
N ASN A 301 -16.01 -8.96 -0.64
CA ASN A 301 -16.80 -9.20 -1.83
C ASN A 301 -16.36 -10.45 -2.62
N GLY A 302 -15.13 -10.91 -2.42
CA GLY A 302 -14.56 -12.02 -3.19
C GLY A 302 -13.20 -12.49 -2.69
N GLY A 303 -12.55 -13.35 -3.48
CA GLY A 303 -11.21 -13.89 -3.19
C GLY A 303 -11.19 -15.22 -2.43
N ASN A 304 -9.98 -15.74 -2.25
CA ASN A 304 -9.64 -16.90 -1.43
C ASN A 304 -8.80 -16.42 -0.24
N ILE A 305 -9.39 -16.40 0.95
CA ILE A 305 -8.79 -15.82 2.14
C ILE A 305 -8.56 -16.96 3.14
N THR A 306 -7.32 -17.16 3.56
CA THR A 306 -6.95 -18.11 4.61
C THR A 306 -6.35 -17.35 5.77
N ILE A 307 -6.94 -17.45 6.95
CA ILE A 307 -6.47 -16.78 8.16
C ILE A 307 -6.16 -17.85 9.19
N LYS A 308 -4.92 -17.84 9.69
CA LYS A 308 -4.48 -18.71 10.77
C LYS A 308 -4.04 -17.84 11.94
N MET A 309 -4.76 -17.93 13.04
CA MET A 309 -4.43 -17.17 14.24
C MET A 309 -3.41 -17.91 15.09
N GLY A 310 -2.56 -17.12 15.74
CA GLY A 310 -1.66 -17.56 16.80
C GLY A 310 -2.41 -17.99 18.06
N GLN A 311 -1.67 -18.21 19.14
CA GLN A 311 -2.26 -18.42 20.46
C GLN A 311 -2.41 -17.07 21.16
N GLY A 312 -3.53 -16.86 21.84
CA GLY A 312 -3.78 -15.64 22.58
C GLY A 312 -5.26 -15.30 22.62
N ASP A 313 -5.54 -14.09 23.08
CA ASP A 313 -6.79 -13.38 22.81
C ASP A 313 -6.59 -12.72 21.44
N THR A 314 -7.18 -13.32 20.40
CA THR A 314 -6.88 -13.03 18.99
C THR A 314 -8.11 -13.35 18.16
N ASP A 315 -8.45 -12.49 17.21
CA ASP A 315 -9.58 -12.68 16.33
C ASP A 315 -9.13 -12.81 14.87
N ALA A 316 -9.74 -13.76 14.15
CA ALA A 316 -9.46 -13.83 12.72
C ALA A 316 -9.96 -12.58 11.97
N ILE A 317 -11.10 -12.03 12.39
CA ILE A 317 -11.62 -10.75 11.93
C ILE A 317 -12.19 -10.00 13.15
N ASP A 318 -11.50 -8.94 13.58
CA ASP A 318 -11.99 -8.00 14.61
C ASP A 318 -12.46 -6.71 13.95
N VAL A 319 -13.63 -6.20 14.35
CA VAL A 319 -14.13 -4.91 13.87
C VAL A 319 -14.85 -4.16 14.97
N ASN A 320 -14.39 -2.94 15.27
CA ASN A 320 -15.11 -1.98 16.14
C ASN A 320 -16.36 -1.35 15.46
N GLY A 321 -17.06 -2.15 14.65
CA GLY A 321 -18.12 -1.74 13.74
C GLY A 321 -18.70 -2.92 12.96
N ASN A 322 -18.72 -2.86 11.63
CA ASN A 322 -19.51 -3.80 10.82
C ASN A 322 -18.68 -4.80 10.02
N ILE A 323 -19.21 -6.02 9.88
CA ILE A 323 -18.69 -7.05 8.97
C ILE A 323 -19.71 -7.31 7.86
N TYR A 324 -19.27 -7.24 6.61
CA TYR A 324 -20.08 -7.60 5.45
C TYR A 324 -19.36 -8.64 4.58
N ILE A 325 -19.89 -9.85 4.52
CA ILE A 325 -19.39 -10.92 3.65
C ILE A 325 -20.36 -11.14 2.49
N ASN A 326 -20.01 -10.63 1.31
CA ASN A 326 -20.82 -10.67 0.10
C ASN A 326 -20.39 -11.78 -0.86
N GLY A 327 -19.16 -12.30 -0.75
CA GLY A 327 -18.63 -13.35 -1.62
C GLY A 327 -17.29 -13.92 -1.14
N GLY A 328 -16.67 -14.76 -1.98
CA GLY A 328 -15.36 -15.38 -1.72
C GLY A 328 -15.42 -16.69 -0.92
N THR A 329 -14.23 -17.27 -0.69
CA THR A 329 -14.02 -18.41 0.21
C THR A 329 -13.09 -17.98 1.33
N ILE A 330 -13.58 -18.01 2.56
CA ILE A 330 -12.86 -17.59 3.76
C ILE A 330 -12.63 -18.82 4.63
N ASN A 331 -11.38 -19.22 4.83
CA ASN A 331 -10.98 -20.36 5.64
C ASN A 331 -10.19 -19.89 6.86
N ILE A 332 -10.77 -20.08 8.05
CA ILE A 332 -10.25 -19.58 9.32
C ILE A 332 -9.84 -20.77 10.19
N THR A 333 -8.62 -20.71 10.72
CA THR A 333 -8.18 -21.54 11.84
C THR A 333 -7.88 -20.63 13.02
N ALA A 334 -8.80 -20.57 13.99
CA ALA A 334 -8.72 -19.62 15.11
C ALA A 334 -9.55 -20.10 16.32
N ASN A 335 -9.20 -19.60 17.52
CA ASN A 335 -10.04 -19.77 18.71
C ASN A 335 -11.26 -18.86 18.65
N SER A 336 -11.05 -17.61 18.23
CA SER A 336 -12.11 -16.65 17.92
C SER A 336 -12.03 -16.26 16.44
N ALA A 337 -13.14 -16.42 15.74
CA ALA A 337 -13.20 -16.19 14.29
C ALA A 337 -13.70 -14.79 13.94
N PHE A 338 -14.56 -14.22 14.78
CA PHE A 338 -15.20 -12.93 14.54
C PHE A 338 -15.47 -12.25 15.89
N ASP A 339 -14.96 -11.03 16.05
CA ASP A 339 -15.45 -10.05 17.02
C ASP A 339 -15.96 -8.82 16.27
N TYR A 340 -17.11 -8.31 16.69
CA TYR A 340 -17.66 -7.09 16.12
C TYR A 340 -18.63 -6.36 17.05
N ASP A 341 -18.51 -5.02 17.08
CA ASP A 341 -19.37 -4.15 17.89
C ASP A 341 -20.73 -3.83 17.23
N GLY A 342 -20.76 -3.83 15.90
CA GLY A 342 -21.90 -3.41 15.10
C GLY A 342 -22.71 -4.57 14.55
N THR A 343 -22.87 -4.57 13.22
CA THR A 343 -23.63 -5.61 12.50
C THR A 343 -22.70 -6.52 11.72
N ALA A 344 -23.02 -7.82 11.69
CA ALA A 344 -22.37 -8.77 10.81
C ALA A 344 -23.38 -9.43 9.87
N GLU A 345 -23.15 -9.34 8.57
CA GLU A 345 -24.03 -9.91 7.55
C GLU A 345 -23.27 -10.82 6.59
N LYS A 346 -23.72 -12.07 6.48
CA LYS A 346 -23.30 -13.00 5.42
C LYS A 346 -24.34 -12.97 4.30
N LYS A 347 -24.08 -12.18 3.25
CA LYS A 347 -24.91 -12.09 2.04
C LYS A 347 -24.54 -13.11 0.97
N GLY A 348 -23.30 -13.60 1.00
CA GLY A 348 -22.80 -14.61 0.05
C GLY A 348 -21.55 -15.32 0.55
N GLY A 349 -20.84 -15.97 -0.37
CA GLY A 349 -19.56 -16.66 -0.11
C GLY A 349 -19.67 -17.92 0.76
N THR A 350 -18.52 -18.54 0.98
CA THR A 350 -18.32 -19.71 1.86
C THR A 350 -17.38 -19.31 3.00
N ILE A 351 -17.80 -19.57 4.24
CA ILE A 351 -17.00 -19.32 5.44
C ILE A 351 -16.78 -20.66 6.11
N ILE A 352 -15.53 -21.08 6.27
CA ILE A 352 -15.13 -22.31 6.95
C ILE A 352 -14.32 -21.90 8.17
N VAL A 353 -14.75 -22.31 9.36
CA VAL A 353 -14.02 -22.08 10.62
C VAL A 353 -13.69 -23.43 11.22
N ASN A 354 -12.39 -23.69 11.42
CA ASN A 354 -11.88 -24.94 11.99
C ASN A 354 -12.45 -26.20 11.29
N GLY A 355 -12.59 -26.14 9.96
CA GLY A 355 -13.10 -27.23 9.12
C GLY A 355 -14.63 -27.34 9.04
N SER A 356 -15.39 -26.48 9.73
CA SER A 356 -16.86 -26.45 9.68
C SER A 356 -17.36 -25.23 8.92
N GLU A 357 -18.27 -25.42 7.97
CA GLU A 357 -18.89 -24.30 7.24
C GLU A 357 -19.93 -23.58 8.10
N LEU A 358 -19.92 -22.25 8.07
CA LEU A 358 -20.86 -21.39 8.80
C LEU A 358 -21.92 -20.80 7.87
N ASN A 359 -23.18 -20.85 8.32
CA ASN A 359 -24.31 -20.23 7.64
C ASN A 359 -24.57 -18.77 8.08
N THR A 360 -24.10 -18.40 9.27
CA THR A 360 -24.26 -17.07 9.86
C THR A 360 -22.96 -16.66 10.54
N ILE A 361 -22.69 -15.36 10.58
CA ILE A 361 -21.61 -14.79 11.39
C ILE A 361 -22.19 -14.56 12.77
N THR A 362 -21.51 -15.05 13.79
CA THR A 362 -21.91 -14.89 15.19
C THR A 362 -20.71 -14.35 15.94
N ASN A 363 -20.90 -13.23 16.65
CA ASN A 363 -19.90 -12.76 17.59
C ASN A 363 -19.63 -13.86 18.62
N GLN A 364 -18.38 -14.04 19.04
CA GLN A 364 -18.09 -14.85 20.20
C GLN A 364 -18.72 -14.18 21.43
N MET A 365 -19.85 -14.74 21.89
CA MET A 365 -20.30 -14.45 23.24
C MET A 365 -19.24 -15.01 24.17
N MET A 366 -18.33 -14.14 24.65
CA MET A 366 -17.61 -14.31 25.89
C MET A 366 -18.57 -14.96 26.87
N GLY A 367 -18.22 -16.17 27.33
CA GLY A 367 -18.98 -16.92 28.32
C GLY A 367 -19.04 -16.15 29.63
N GLY A 368 -19.87 -15.11 29.68
CA GLY A 368 -20.24 -14.38 30.86
C GLY A 368 -20.93 -15.38 31.76
N GLY A 369 -20.21 -15.83 32.79
CA GLY A 369 -20.67 -16.78 33.77
C GLY A 369 -22.11 -16.50 34.13
N MET A 370 -22.96 -17.50 33.88
CA MET A 370 -24.35 -17.49 34.32
C MET A 370 -24.40 -16.94 35.74
N LYS A 371 -25.12 -15.82 35.89
CA LYS A 371 -25.62 -15.33 37.17
C LYS A 371 -26.24 -16.51 37.91
N GLY A 372 -25.49 -17.12 38.81
CA GLY A 372 -26.02 -18.03 39.81
C GLY A 372 -27.01 -17.23 40.63
N GLY A 373 -28.30 -17.51 40.45
CA GLY A 373 -29.35 -16.95 41.26
C GLY A 373 -29.09 -17.28 42.72
N MET A 374 -28.62 -16.30 43.48
CA MET A 374 -28.67 -16.33 44.94
C MET A 374 -30.12 -16.29 45.36
N GLN A 375 -30.69 -17.49 45.54
CA GLN A 375 -31.94 -17.69 46.24
C GLN A 375 -31.69 -17.35 47.71
N MET A 376 -32.14 -16.16 48.12
CA MET A 376 -32.17 -15.78 49.53
C MET A 376 -33.07 -16.76 50.28
N ASN A 377 -32.49 -17.49 51.23
CA ASN A 377 -33.21 -17.97 52.40
C ASN A 377 -32.45 -17.46 53.63
N GLY A 378 -33.11 -16.58 54.37
CA GLY A 378 -32.58 -16.01 55.59
C GLY A 378 -32.60 -17.01 56.71
N GLU A 379 -31.52 -17.01 57.50
CA GLU A 379 -31.55 -17.41 58.90
C GLU A 379 -30.53 -16.55 59.67
N GLN A 380 -31.01 -16.03 60.80
CA GLN A 380 -30.33 -15.12 61.72
C GLN A 380 -29.26 -15.81 62.59
N MET A 381 -28.47 -14.95 63.25
CA MET A 381 -27.58 -15.16 64.43
C MET A 381 -26.10 -15.46 64.06
N ASN A 382 -25.06 -14.87 64.66
CA ASN A 382 -24.85 -14.13 65.91
C ASN A 382 -23.48 -13.38 65.81
N PRO A 383 -23.23 -12.23 66.48
CA PRO A 383 -21.94 -11.53 66.40
C PRO A 383 -21.08 -11.79 67.66
N ASN A 384 -20.02 -12.61 67.57
CA ASN A 384 -18.82 -12.44 68.40
C ASN A 384 -17.71 -13.48 68.10
N SER A 385 -16.58 -13.02 67.58
CA SER A 385 -15.19 -13.51 67.78
C SER A 385 -14.38 -12.93 66.61
N GLY A 386 -13.45 -11.99 66.77
CA GLY A 386 -12.30 -12.03 67.66
C GLY A 386 -11.05 -12.19 66.81
N MET A 387 -10.26 -11.11 66.69
CA MET A 387 -8.82 -11.02 66.37
C MET A 387 -8.18 -12.00 65.36
N GLN A 388 -7.57 -11.47 64.30
CA GLN A 388 -6.10 -11.33 64.23
C GLN A 388 -5.65 -10.58 62.97
N MET A 389 -4.84 -9.54 63.18
CA MET A 389 -3.99 -8.93 62.16
C MET A 389 -2.68 -9.71 62.03
N ASN A 390 -2.28 -10.03 60.81
CA ASN A 390 -0.88 -10.16 60.37
C ASN A 390 -0.94 -10.12 58.83
N GLY A 391 -0.28 -9.22 58.11
CA GLY A 391 1.15 -8.94 58.15
C GLY A 391 1.77 -9.53 56.88
N GLY A 392 1.88 -8.73 55.81
CA GLY A 392 2.44 -9.17 54.53
C GLY A 392 2.81 -7.99 53.65
N LYS A 393 4.09 -7.62 53.71
CA LYS A 393 4.73 -6.49 53.02
C LYS A 393 5.50 -7.03 51.81
N ARG A 394 5.69 -6.16 50.80
CA ARG A 394 6.62 -6.24 49.64
C ARG A 394 6.02 -6.98 48.43
N GLY A 395 5.99 -6.44 47.21
CA GLY A 395 6.84 -5.41 46.62
C GLY A 395 7.81 -6.06 45.64
N ARG A 396 7.47 -6.01 44.36
CA ARG A 396 8.32 -5.64 43.23
C ARG A 396 7.42 -5.26 42.07
#